data_AF-A0A194ARJ0-F1
#
_entry.id   AF-A0A194ARJ0-F1
#
_cell.length_a   1.000
_cell.length_b   1.000
_cell.length_c   1.000
_cell.angle_alpha   90.00
_cell.angle_beta   90.00
_cell.angle_gamma   90.00
#
_symmetry.space_group_name_H-M   'P 1'
#
loop_
_entity.id
_entity.type
_entity.pdbx_description
1 polymer ?
#
loop_
_entity_poly.entity_id
_entity_poly.type
_entity_poly.pdbx_seq_one_letter_code
_entity_poly.pdbx_strand_id
1 'polypeptide(L)' 'MKTLLLTLVVVTIVCLDLGHTLQCYVGEGSKFVTCPEGDTHCYTTALAIRITYPIIRGCTSSCCPYYIKCCTTDKCND' A
#
# COMPACT_ATOMS: atom_id res chain seq x y z
N MET A 1 26.89 10.57 -27.24
CA MET A 1 25.41 10.73 -27.21
C MET A 1 24.68 9.72 -26.31
N LYS A 2 25.36 8.73 -25.70
CA LYS A 2 24.71 7.67 -24.89
C LYS A 2 24.35 8.09 -23.45
N THR A 3 25.05 9.08 -22.90
CA THR A 3 24.90 9.58 -21.53
C THR A 3 23.57 10.31 -21.31
N LEU A 4 23.15 11.16 -22.25
CA LEU A 4 21.88 11.89 -22.20
C LEU A 4 20.66 10.96 -22.15
N LEU A 5 20.69 9.89 -22.96
CA LEU A 5 19.61 8.91 -23.01
C LEU A 5 19.53 8.09 -21.71
N LEU A 6 20.70 7.71 -21.16
CA LEU A 6 20.78 7.02 -19.88
C LEU A 6 20.28 7.89 -18.73
N THR A 7 20.66 9.17 -18.69
CA THR A 7 20.19 10.10 -17.66
C THR A 7 18.69 10.34 -17.73
N LEU A 8 18.12 10.43 -18.93
CA LEU A 8 16.68 10.61 -19.11
C LEU A 8 15.90 9.40 -18.57
N VAL A 9 16.34 8.19 -18.90
CA VAL A 9 15.73 6.93 -18.45
C VAL A 9 15.78 6.81 -16.92
N VAL A 10 16.94 7.08 -16.30
CA VAL A 10 17.09 7.03 -14.84
C VAL A 10 16.18 8.04 -14.15
N VAL A 11 16.11 9.27 -14.65
CA VAL A 11 15.21 10.30 -14.10
C VAL A 11 13.75 9.85 -14.22
N THR A 12 13.33 9.32 -15.36
CA THR A 12 11.95 8.85 -15.53
C THR A 12 11.59 7.70 -14.60
N ILE A 13 12.49 6.75 -14.36
CA ILE A 13 12.23 5.62 -13.44
C ILE A 13 12.14 6.12 -12.00
N VAL A 14 13.06 6.96 -11.56
CA VAL A 14 13.05 7.54 -10.22
C VAL A 14 11.80 8.41 -9.99
N CYS A 15 11.40 9.20 -10.99
CA CYS A 15 10.18 10.01 -10.92
C CYS A 15 8.90 9.15 -10.94
N LEU A 16 8.92 8.00 -11.62
CA LEU A 16 7.78 7.09 -11.67
C LEU A 16 7.59 6.34 -10.35
N ASP A 17 8.69 5.91 -9.71
CA ASP A 17 8.66 5.32 -8.36
C ASP A 17 8.23 6.32 -7.30
N LEU A 18 8.63 7.60 -7.43
CA LEU A 18 8.17 8.66 -6.52
C LEU A 18 6.68 9.01 -6.72
N GLY A 19 6.12 8.73 -7.91
CA GLY A 19 4.74 9.01 -8.26
C GLY A 19 3.79 7.82 -8.10
N HIS A 20 4.27 6.62 -7.74
CA HIS A 20 3.40 5.47 -7.56
C HIS A 20 2.64 5.60 -6.24
N THR A 21 1.35 5.94 -6.35
CA THR A 21 0.45 6.02 -5.21
C THR A 21 -0.19 4.66 -4.94
N LEU A 22 0.19 4.00 -3.86
CA LEU A 22 -0.34 2.70 -3.45
C LEU A 22 -1.86 2.77 -3.25
N GLN A 23 -2.60 1.79 -3.77
CA GLN A 23 -4.04 1.60 -3.50
C GLN A 23 -4.27 0.41 -2.56
N CYS A 24 -5.13 0.57 -1.56
CA CYS A 24 -5.49 -0.51 -0.63
C CYS A 24 -7.01 -0.60 -0.43
N TYR A 25 -7.51 -1.80 -0.15
CA TYR A 25 -8.87 -1.97 0.36
C TYR A 25 -9.00 -1.35 1.76
N VAL A 26 -10.17 -0.81 2.06
CA VAL A 26 -10.49 -0.17 3.35
C VAL A 26 -11.80 -0.70 3.93
N GLY A 27 -11.83 -0.88 5.25
CA GLY A 27 -12.99 -1.43 5.95
C GLY A 27 -13.24 -2.91 5.64
N GLU A 28 -14.50 -3.35 5.75
CA GLU A 28 -14.90 -4.76 5.57
C GLU A 28 -15.30 -5.14 4.13
N GLY A 29 -15.37 -4.16 3.22
CA GLY A 29 -15.88 -4.37 1.86
C GLY A 29 -14.80 -4.40 0.76
N SER A 30 -15.24 -4.24 -0.48
CA SER A 30 -14.41 -4.10 -1.69
C SER A 30 -14.06 -2.65 -2.03
N LYS A 31 -14.35 -1.70 -1.12
CA LYS A 31 -13.98 -0.29 -1.29
C LYS A 31 -12.45 -0.17 -1.16
N PHE A 32 -11.84 0.62 -2.05
CA PHE A 32 -10.42 0.93 -1.99
C PHE A 32 -10.18 2.45 -2.04
N VAL A 33 -9.01 2.86 -1.56
CA VAL A 33 -8.54 4.25 -1.59
C VAL A 33 -7.09 4.29 -2.05
N THR A 34 -6.67 5.43 -2.58
CA THR A 34 -5.25 5.77 -2.68
C THR A 34 -4.74 6.11 -1.28
N CYS A 35 -3.65 5.47 -0.86
CA CYS A 35 -3.03 5.73 0.42
C CYS A 35 -2.44 7.15 0.48
N PRO A 36 -2.47 7.80 1.65
CA PRO A 36 -1.83 9.09 1.84
C PRO A 36 -0.32 8.98 1.67
N GLU A 37 0.35 10.11 1.40
CA GLU A 37 1.80 10.15 1.35
C GLU A 37 2.40 9.63 2.68
N GLY A 38 3.42 8.77 2.57
CA GLY A 38 4.07 8.13 3.72
C GLY A 38 3.49 6.76 4.10
N ASP A 39 2.25 6.45 3.69
CA ASP A 39 1.67 5.11 3.87
C ASP A 39 2.07 4.19 2.71
N THR A 40 3.11 3.39 2.95
CA THR A 40 3.75 2.55 1.94
C THR A 40 3.29 1.09 1.97
N HIS A 41 2.35 0.75 2.84
CA HIS A 41 1.85 -0.62 3.01
C HIS A 41 0.32 -0.67 3.10
N CYS A 42 -0.27 -1.71 2.55
CA CYS A 42 -1.63 -2.14 2.88
C CYS A 42 -1.58 -3.12 4.05
N TYR A 43 -2.59 -3.08 4.93
CA TYR A 43 -2.76 -4.07 6.00
C TYR A 43 -4.15 -4.71 6.00
N THR A 44 -4.22 -5.91 6.58
CA THR A 44 -5.44 -6.60 7.01
C THR A 44 -5.25 -7.06 8.44
N THR A 45 -6.23 -6.79 9.31
CA THR A 45 -6.26 -7.25 10.70
C THR A 45 -7.65 -7.74 11.08
N ALA A 46 -7.75 -8.59 12.09
CA ALA A 46 -9.02 -8.88 12.74
C ALA A 46 -9.07 -8.13 14.07
N LEU A 47 -10.17 -7.43 14.33
CA LEU A 47 -10.38 -6.80 15.64
C LEU A 47 -11.28 -7.71 16.46
N ALA A 48 -10.78 -8.23 17.58
CA ALA A 48 -11.59 -9.04 18.47
C ALA A 48 -12.58 -8.14 19.24
N ILE A 49 -13.85 -8.10 18.82
CA ILE A 49 -14.91 -7.39 19.54
C ILE A 49 -15.95 -8.42 19.98
N ARG A 50 -15.96 -8.72 21.28
CA ARG A 50 -16.89 -9.71 21.89
C ARG A 50 -16.76 -11.10 21.24
N ILE A 51 -17.78 -11.52 20.47
CA ILE A 51 -17.87 -12.84 19.82
C ILE A 51 -17.54 -12.74 18.32
N THR A 52 -17.32 -11.53 17.79
CA THR A 52 -17.05 -11.30 16.36
C THR A 52 -15.60 -10.88 16.12
N TYR A 53 -15.12 -11.18 14.92
CA TYR A 53 -13.78 -10.83 14.42
C TYR A 53 -13.91 -10.08 13.10
N PRO A 54 -14.45 -8.84 13.10
CA PRO A 54 -14.50 -8.00 11.91
C PRO A 54 -13.11 -7.86 11.27
N ILE A 55 -13.05 -8.00 9.95
CA ILE A 55 -11.84 -7.85 9.15
C ILE A 55 -11.67 -6.37 8.79
N ILE A 56 -10.62 -5.76 9.29
CA ILE A 56 -10.31 -4.36 9.04
C ILE A 56 -9.12 -4.29 8.09
N ARG A 57 -9.30 -3.54 7.01
CA ARG A 57 -8.29 -3.28 6.00
C ARG A 57 -7.96 -1.79 5.94
N GLY A 58 -6.72 -1.45 5.59
CA GLY A 58 -6.33 -0.05 5.39
C GLY A 58 -4.90 0.16 4.91
N CYS A 59 -4.48 1.42 4.94
CA CYS A 59 -3.12 1.88 4.65
C CYS A 59 -2.34 2.08 5.96
N THR A 60 -1.02 1.89 5.93
CA THR A 60 -0.12 2.16 7.05
C THR A 60 1.29 2.49 6.56
N SER A 61 2.00 3.32 7.32
CA SER A 61 3.41 3.61 7.09
C SER A 61 4.34 2.44 7.46
N SER A 62 3.86 1.50 8.30
CA SER A 62 4.66 0.36 8.77
C SER A 62 3.81 -0.85 9.14
N CYS A 63 4.33 -2.05 8.90
CA CYS A 63 3.68 -3.30 9.28
C CYS A 63 3.81 -3.59 10.79
N CYS A 64 2.69 -3.88 11.44
CA CYS A 64 2.67 -4.35 12.82
C CYS A 64 2.60 -5.89 12.90
N PRO A 65 3.18 -6.52 13.94
CA PRO A 65 3.19 -7.98 14.10
C PRO A 65 1.80 -8.64 14.21
N TYR A 66 0.77 -7.89 14.61
CA TYR A 66 -0.60 -8.39 14.77
C TYR A 66 -1.42 -8.31 13.48
N TYR A 67 -0.89 -7.74 12.40
CA TYR A 67 -1.56 -7.78 11.11
C TYR A 67 -1.52 -9.18 10.53
N ILE A 68 -2.67 -9.64 10.03
CA ILE A 68 -2.81 -10.93 9.34
C ILE A 68 -2.09 -10.87 7.99
N LYS A 69 -2.16 -9.71 7.33
CA LYS A 69 -1.53 -9.44 6.03
C LYS A 69 -0.95 -8.03 6.04
N CYS A 70 0.27 -7.90 5.53
CA CYS A 70 0.88 -6.62 5.24
C CYS A 70 1.68 -6.73 3.94
N CYS A 71 1.53 -5.77 3.02
CA CYS A 71 2.06 -5.88 1.67
C CYS A 71 2.15 -4.50 0.98
N THR A 72 2.93 -4.39 -0.10
CA THR A 72 3.36 -3.11 -0.69
C THR A 72 2.93 -2.93 -2.15
N THR A 73 1.96 -3.71 -2.63
CA THR A 73 1.46 -3.63 -4.02
C THR A 73 -0.02 -3.30 -4.03
N ASP A 74 -0.53 -2.75 -5.14
CA ASP A 74 -1.93 -2.34 -5.25
C ASP A 74 -2.91 -3.46 -4.88
N LYS A 75 -3.85 -3.13 -3.98
CA LYS A 75 -4.98 -3.96 -3.54
C LYS A 75 -4.56 -5.34 -3.03
N CYS A 76 -3.32 -5.45 -2.57
CA CYS A 76 -2.76 -6.70 -2.10
C CYS A 76 -3.39 -7.19 -0.80
N ASN A 77 -4.20 -6.37 -0.11
CA ASN A 77 -4.85 -6.70 1.15
C ASN A 77 -6.27 -7.28 1.01
N ASP A 78 -6.63 -7.81 -0.17
CA ASP A 78 -7.78 -8.72 -0.31
C ASP A 78 -7.59 -9.98 0.56
#